data_AF-A0A2E6ZKA9-F1
#
_entry.id   AF-A0A2E6ZKA9-F1
#
_cell.length_a   1.000
_cell.length_b   1.000
_cell.length_c   1.000
_cell.angle_alpha   90.00
_cell.angle_beta   90.00
_cell.angle_gamma   90.00
#
_symmetry.space_group_name_H-M   'P 1'
#
loop_
_entity.id
_entity.type
_entity.pdbx_description
1 polymer ?
#
loop_
_entity_poly.entity_id
_entity_poly.type
_entity_poly.pdbx_seq_one_letter_code
_entity_poly.pdbx_strand_id
1 'polypeptide(L)' 'MAKAEEKAPDHSAIYDLSNRVARSCVAVIDTIVQRGAIKGEELSTIGQLRDQAVQIVQLVEEYQSSQGLDNTDS' A
#
# COMPACT_ATOMS: atom_id res chain seq x y z
N MET A 1 -37.03 0.63 20.63
CA MET A 1 -36.27 1.65 19.87
C MET A 1 -35.11 0.93 19.21
N ALA A 2 -35.14 0.81 17.88
CA ALA A 2 -34.06 0.18 17.13
C ALA A 2 -32.86 1.14 17.09
N LYS A 3 -31.71 0.74 17.64
CA LYS A 3 -30.45 1.43 17.40
C LYS A 3 -30.12 1.24 15.91
N ALA A 4 -30.06 2.34 15.17
CA ALA A 4 -29.50 2.32 13.83
C ALA A 4 -28.03 1.92 13.92
N GLU A 5 -27.66 0.83 13.27
CA GLU A 5 -26.27 0.44 13.04
C GLU A 5 -25.62 1.52 12.17
N GLU A 6 -24.80 2.36 12.79
CA GLU A 6 -23.98 3.34 12.10
C GLU A 6 -22.91 2.57 11.33
N LYS A 7 -23.17 2.31 10.05
CA LYS A 7 -22.28 1.59 9.16
C LYS A 7 -20.96 2.37 9.09
N ALA A 8 -19.90 1.84 9.70
CA ALA A 8 -18.58 2.44 9.64
C ALA A 8 -18.22 2.78 8.19
N PRO A 9 -17.58 3.94 7.92
CA PRO A 9 -17.26 4.35 6.56
C PRO A 9 -16.48 3.25 5.83
N ASP A 10 -16.97 2.89 4.65
CA ASP A 10 -16.34 1.89 3.80
C ASP A 10 -15.05 2.46 3.21
N HIS A 11 -13.93 2.10 3.83
CA HIS A 11 -12.59 2.49 3.41
C HIS A 11 -11.95 1.49 2.44
N SER A 12 -12.65 0.45 1.98
CA SER A 12 -12.10 -0.56 1.06
C SER A 12 -11.45 0.06 -0.18
N ALA A 13 -12.12 1.05 -0.79
CA ALA A 13 -11.64 1.75 -1.98
C ALA A 13 -10.30 2.48 -1.77
N ILE A 14 -10.07 3.06 -0.58
CA ILE A 14 -8.81 3.74 -0.28
C ILE A 14 -7.68 2.72 -0.05
N TYR A 15 -7.96 1.58 0.59
CA TYR A 15 -6.97 0.52 0.80
C TYR A 15 -6.55 -0.12 -0.53
N ASP A 16 -7.52 -0.45 -1.40
CA ASP A 16 -7.24 -1.06 -2.70
C ASP A 16 -6.46 -0.13 -3.63
N LEU A 17 -6.84 1.15 -3.67
CA LEU A 17 -6.12 2.15 -4.45
C LEU A 17 -4.71 2.35 -3.90
N SER A 18 -4.57 2.48 -2.58
CA SER A 18 -3.28 2.70 -1.91
C SER A 18 -2.32 1.53 -2.14
N ASN A 19 -2.78 0.29 -2.03
CA ASN A 19 -1.97 -0.90 -2.32
C ASN A 19 -1.47 -0.91 -3.77
N ARG A 20 -2.34 -0.63 -4.73
CA ARG A 20 -1.97 -0.61 -6.16
C ARG A 20 -0.95 0.49 -6.46
N VAL A 21 -1.18 1.70 -5.93
CA VAL A 21 -0.28 2.84 -6.09
C VAL A 21 1.08 2.57 -5.42
N ALA A 22 1.08 2.02 -4.21
CA ALA A 22 2.31 1.72 -3.47
C ALA A 22 3.18 0.68 -4.20
N ARG A 23 2.59 -0.43 -4.67
CA ARG A 23 3.31 -1.43 -5.49
C ARG A 23 3.89 -0.84 -6.76
N SER A 24 3.12 0.02 -7.45
CA SER A 24 3.61 0.71 -8.64
C SER A 24 4.76 1.67 -8.32
N CYS A 25 4.69 2.37 -7.19
CA CYS A 25 5.73 3.27 -6.73
C CYS A 25 7.05 2.52 -6.49
N VAL A 26 7.00 1.40 -5.76
CA VAL A 26 8.16 0.53 -5.51
C VAL A 26 8.78 0.06 -6.83
N ALA A 27 7.96 -0.44 -7.77
CA ALA A 27 8.45 -0.94 -9.05
C ALA A 27 9.13 0.15 -9.90
N VAL A 28 8.56 1.36 -9.91
CA VAL A 28 9.14 2.50 -10.63
C VAL A 28 10.47 2.92 -9.99
N ILE A 29 10.50 3.05 -8.65
CA ILE A 29 11.71 3.42 -7.91
C ILE A 29 12.82 2.38 -8.12
N ASP A 30 12.50 1.10 -8.02
CA ASP A 30 13.46 0.02 -8.24
C ASP A 30 14.03 0.08 -9.65
N THR A 31 13.18 0.32 -10.65
CA THR A 31 13.60 0.43 -12.05
C THR A 31 14.54 1.62 -12.29
N ILE A 32 14.25 2.80 -11.74
CA ILE A 32 15.09 4.00 -11.94
C ILE A 32 16.43 3.87 -11.20
N VAL A 33 16.42 3.27 -10.00
CA VAL A 33 17.64 3.02 -9.21
C VAL A 33 18.52 1.98 -9.91
N GLN A 34 17.94 0.87 -10.37
CA GLN A 34 18.67 -0.17 -11.11
C GLN A 34 19.30 0.37 -12.41
N ARG A 35 18.64 1.33 -13.09
CA ARG A 35 19.19 2.00 -14.28
C ARG A 35 20.27 3.03 -13.94
N GLY A 36 20.55 3.29 -12.67
CA GLY A 36 21.51 4.28 -12.22
C GLY A 36 21.11 5.73 -12.56
N ALA A 37 19.81 5.97 -12.74
CA ALA A 37 19.28 7.30 -13.07
C ALA A 37 19.38 8.29 -11.91
N ILE A 38 19.43 7.78 -10.67
CA ILE A 38 19.55 8.57 -9.43
C ILE A 38 20.80 8.11 -8.67
N LYS A 39 21.57 9.06 -8.14
CA LYS A 39 22.83 8.81 -7.41
C LYS A 39 23.00 9.82 -6.27
N GLY A 40 23.94 9.53 -5.37
CA GLY A 40 24.30 10.45 -4.29
C GLY A 40 23.16 10.66 -3.29
N GLU A 41 22.97 11.90 -2.85
CA GLU A 41 22.01 12.26 -1.80
C GLU A 41 20.54 12.03 -2.21
N GLU A 42 20.24 12.15 -3.50
CA GLU A 42 18.91 11.90 -4.06
C GLU A 42 18.49 10.42 -3.93
N LEU A 43 19.47 9.49 -3.95
CA LEU A 43 19.21 8.06 -3.78
C LEU A 43 18.68 7.75 -2.38
N SER A 44 19.20 8.42 -1.36
CA SER A 44 18.73 8.26 0.02
C SER A 44 17.27 8.72 0.16
N THR A 45 16.96 9.88 -0.42
CA THR A 45 15.60 10.46 -0.38
C THR A 45 14.58 9.56 -1.09
N ILE A 46 14.91 9.07 -2.28
CA ILE A 46 14.05 8.16 -3.03
C ILE A 46 13.97 6.77 -2.37
N GLY A 47 15.04 6.32 -1.72
CA GLY A 47 15.04 5.10 -0.91
C GLY A 47 14.03 5.18 0.24
N GLN A 48 13.97 6.30 0.95
CA GLN A 48 12.97 6.51 2.00
C GLN A 48 11.53 6.47 1.47
N LEU A 49 11.28 7.07 0.29
CA LEU A 49 9.96 7.04 -0.35
C LEU A 49 9.55 5.60 -0.73
N ARG A 50 10.50 4.80 -1.22
CA ARG A 50 10.29 3.38 -1.49
C ARG A 50 9.92 2.62 -0.22
N ASP A 51 10.65 2.84 0.86
CA ASP A 51 10.42 2.17 2.14
C ASP A 51 9.03 2.52 2.71
N GLN A 52 8.58 3.78 2.56
CA GLN A 52 7.22 4.19 2.90
C GLN A 52 6.16 3.49 2.04
N ALA A 53 6.41 3.31 0.74
CA ALA A 53 5.50 2.57 -0.12
C ALA A 53 5.41 1.08 0.29
N VAL A 54 6.52 0.46 0.68
CA VAL A 54 6.51 -0.90 1.25
C VAL A 54 5.68 -0.98 2.54
N GLN A 55 5.81 -0.01 3.44
CA GLN A 55 5.00 0.06 4.66
C GLN A 55 3.51 0.15 4.35
N ILE A 56 3.10 0.92 3.34
CA ILE A 56 1.69 1.00 2.92
C ILE A 56 1.19 -0.37 2.45
N VAL A 57 1.98 -1.10 1.66
CA VAL A 57 1.59 -2.45 1.20
C VAL A 57 1.36 -3.38 2.38
N GLN A 58 2.29 -3.39 3.35
CA GLN A 58 2.18 -4.23 4.55
C GLN A 58 0.93 -3.89 5.38
N LEU A 59 0.64 -2.61 5.59
CA LEU A 59 -0.55 -2.17 6.32
C LEU A 59 -1.85 -2.58 5.62
N VAL A 60 -1.89 -2.53 4.28
CA VAL A 60 -3.07 -2.97 3.53
C VAL A 60 -3.21 -4.50 3.60
N GLU A 61 -2.12 -5.25 3.46
CA GLU A 61 -2.14 -6.71 3.56
C GLU A 61 -2.58 -7.17 4.96
N GLU A 62 -2.08 -6.53 6.02
CA GLU A 62 -2.48 -6.79 7.41
C GLU A 62 -3.97 -6.47 7.63
N TYR A 63 -4.45 -5.36 7.07
CA TYR A 63 -5.87 -4.99 7.13
C TYR A 63 -6.76 -6.01 6.40
N GLN A 64 -6.39 -6.42 5.18
CA GLN A 64 -7.13 -7.42 4.40
C GLN A 64 -7.15 -8.79 5.10
N SER A 65 -6.02 -9.20 5.68
CA SER A 65 -5.91 -10.42 6.48
C SER A 65 -6.78 -10.37 7.74
N SER A 66 -6.81 -9.23 8.43
CA SER A 66 -7.58 -9.05 9.66
C SER A 66 -9.09 -9.01 9.41
N GLN A 67 -9.51 -8.52 8.25
CA GLN A 67 -10.92 -8.47 7.85
C GLN A 67 -11.46 -9.80 7.30
N GLY A 68 -10.64 -10.87 7.30
CA GLY A 68 -11.08 -12.18 6.82
C GLY A 68 -11.47 -12.16 5.34
N LEU A 69 -10.93 -11.23 4.55
CA LEU A 69 -11.11 -11.22 3.09
C LEU A 69 -10.23 -12.28 2.40
N ASP A 70 -9.89 -13.36 3.10
CA ASP A 70 -9.75 -14.67 2.49
C ASP A 70 -11.14 -15.09 1.98
N ASN A 71 -11.54 -14.53 0.83
CA ASN A 71 -12.46 -15.22 -0.06
C ASN A 71 -11.77 -16.53 -0.41
N THR A 72 -12.04 -17.52 0.42
CA THR A 72 -11.71 -18.91 0.23
C THR A 72 -12.49 -19.33 -1.01
N ASP A 73 -11.87 -19.13 -2.17
CA ASP A 73 -12.16 -19.91 -3.37
C ASP A 73 -11.72 -21.35 -3.00
N SER A 74 -12.69 -22.16 -2.58
CA SER A 74 -12.59 -23.62 -2.45
C SER A 74 -13.94 -24.24 -2.77
#